data_AF-A0A9N9BG38-F1
#
_entry.id   AF-A0A9N9BG38-F1
#
_cell.length_a   1.000
_cell.length_b   1.000
_cell.length_c   1.000
_cell.angle_alpha   90.00
_cell.angle_beta   90.00
_cell.angle_gamma   90.00
#
_symmetry.space_group_name_H-M   'P 1'
#
loop_
_entity.id
_entity.type
_entity.pdbx_description
1 polymer ?
#
loop_
_entity_poly.entity_id
_entity_poly.type
_entity_poly.pdbx_seq_one_letter_code
_entity_poly.pdbx_strand_id
1 'polypeptide(L)' 'PYRNLGIGTKLLEHILQHATLPTQQPKFVEIYLHVQTSNEEALNFYKKYDFEIVATVEGYYKKISPSDAYVLSRKL' A
#
# COMPACT_ATOMS: atom_id res chain seq x y z
N PRO A 1 19.31 -3.74 -5.95
CA PRO A 1 20.46 -2.85 -5.65
C PRO A 1 20.10 -1.60 -4.82
N TYR A 2 19.01 -0.88 -5.12
CA TYR A 2 18.66 0.39 -4.45
C TYR A 2 17.50 0.31 -3.45
N ARG A 3 17.11 -0.90 -3.02
CA ARG A 3 16.12 -1.08 -1.94
C ARG A 3 16.73 -0.69 -0.60
N ASN A 4 15.90 -0.37 0.39
CA ASN A 4 16.31 0.01 1.75
C ASN A 4 17.18 1.29 1.84
N LEU A 5 17.18 2.11 0.79
CA LEU A 5 17.82 3.44 0.77
C LEU A 5 16.82 4.60 0.96
N GLY A 6 15.62 4.30 1.47
CA GLY A 6 14.57 5.31 1.73
C GLY A 6 13.81 5.81 0.49
N ILE A 7 14.08 5.28 -0.71
CA ILE A 7 13.38 5.69 -1.94
C ILE A 7 11.89 5.37 -1.85
N GLY A 8 11.54 4.14 -1.43
CA GLY A 8 10.14 3.74 -1.25
C GLY A 8 9.40 4.59 -0.22
N THR A 9 10.07 4.91 0.89
CA THR A 9 9.59 5.85 1.91
C THR A 9 9.27 7.22 1.30
N LYS A 10 10.21 7.82 0.57
CA LYS A 10 10.01 9.14 -0.07
C LYS A 10 8.82 9.15 -1.03
N LEU A 11 8.67 8.09 -1.83
CA LEU A 11 7.55 7.98 -2.76
C LEU A 11 6.19 7.87 -2.04
N LEU A 12 6.11 7.06 -0.98
CA LEU A 12 4.87 6.91 -0.23
C LEU A 12 4.53 8.18 0.56
N GLU A 13 5.50 8.79 1.22
CA GLU A 13 5.32 10.06 1.93
C GLU A 13 4.82 11.17 1.00
N HIS A 14 5.36 11.25 -0.21
CA HIS A 14 4.90 12.21 -1.21
C HIS A 14 3.41 12.03 -1.52
N ILE A 15 2.95 10.80 -1.76
CA ILE A 15 1.53 10.52 -2.01
C ILE A 15 0.67 10.90 -0.80
N LEU A 16 1.09 10.50 0.42
CA LEU A 16 0.35 10.78 1.65
C LEU A 16 0.23 12.29 1.93
N GLN A 17 1.33 13.03 1.72
CA GLN A 17 1.34 14.48 1.88
C GLN A 17 0.37 15.14 0.89
N HIS A 18 0.42 14.75 -0.38
CA HIS A 18 -0.49 15.29 -1.39
C HIS A 18 -1.95 14.95 -1.09
N ALA A 19 -2.24 13.73 -0.65
CA ALA A 19 -3.60 13.29 -0.35
C ALA A 19 -4.21 14.01 0.85
N THR A 20 -3.39 14.51 1.78
CA THR A 20 -3.82 15.20 3.01
C THR A 20 -3.73 16.72 2.92
N LEU A 21 -3.38 17.29 1.76
CA LEU A 21 -3.31 18.74 1.59
C LEU A 21 -4.69 19.40 1.86
N PRO A 22 -4.75 20.51 2.60
CA PRO A 22 -6.01 21.22 2.88
C PRO A 22 -6.73 21.72 1.62
N THR A 23 -5.98 21.92 0.54
CA THR A 23 -6.48 22.39 -0.75
C THR A 23 -7.07 21.27 -1.62
N GLN A 24 -6.92 20.00 -1.24
CA GLN A 24 -7.51 18.88 -1.98
C GLN A 24 -9.03 18.87 -1.83
N GLN A 25 -9.71 19.01 -2.96
CA GLN A 25 -11.15 18.89 -3.08
C GLN A 25 -11.48 18.07 -4.34
N PRO A 26 -12.26 16.99 -4.22
CA PRO A 26 -12.81 16.42 -2.97
C PRO A 26 -11.72 15.83 -2.06
N LYS A 27 -11.99 15.75 -0.76
CA LYS A 27 -11.08 15.11 0.19
C LYS A 27 -11.01 13.62 -0.08
N PHE A 28 -9.80 13.07 -0.14
CA PHE A 28 -9.61 11.63 -0.12
C PHE A 28 -9.93 11.10 1.28
N VAL A 29 -10.65 9.98 1.35
CA VAL A 29 -11.04 9.34 2.61
C VAL A 29 -10.17 8.12 2.94
N GLU A 30 -9.54 7.55 1.91
CA GLU A 30 -8.83 6.28 2.02
C GLU A 30 -7.83 6.11 0.87
N ILE A 31 -6.71 5.45 1.17
CA ILE A 31 -5.76 4.93 0.19
C ILE A 31 -5.66 3.43 0.38
N TYR A 32 -5.79 2.68 -0.71
CA TYR A 32 -5.66 1.22 -0.68
C TYR A 32 -4.72 0.71 -1.77
N LEU A 33 -4.18 -0.49 -1.55
CA LEU A 33 -3.37 -1.21 -2.54
C LEU A 33 -3.49 -2.73 -2.37
N HIS A 34 -3.01 -3.46 -3.37
CA HIS A 34 -2.95 -4.92 -3.35
C HIS A 34 -1.50 -5.38 -3.18
N VAL A 35 -1.26 -6.28 -2.24
CA VAL A 35 0.05 -6.92 -2.00
C VAL A 35 -0.11 -8.42 -2.10
N GLN A 36 0.72 -9.09 -2.90
CA GLN A 36 0.73 -10.55 -2.97
C GLN A 36 0.95 -11.17 -1.58
N THR A 37 0.23 -12.24 -1.26
CA THR A 37 0.22 -12.84 0.09
C THR A 37 1.59 -13.33 0.56
N SER A 38 2.49 -13.69 -0.36
CA SER A 38 3.87 -14.10 -0.07
C SER A 38 4.85 -12.94 0.13
N ASN A 39 4.45 -11.68 -0.10
CA ASN A 39 5.35 -10.54 -0.05
C ASN A 39 5.39 -9.89 1.35
N GLU A 40 6.00 -10.60 2.30
CA GLU A 40 6.13 -10.14 3.69
C GLU A 40 6.92 -8.83 3.82
N GLU A 41 7.92 -8.59 2.96
CA GLU A 41 8.71 -7.36 2.96
C GLU A 41 7.82 -6.13 2.69
N ALA A 42 6.95 -6.21 1.67
CA ALA A 42 6.02 -5.13 1.35
C ALA A 42 4.94 -4.97 2.43
N LEU A 43 4.40 -6.08 2.96
CA LEU A 43 3.42 -6.02 4.05
C LEU A 43 3.97 -5.28 5.27
N ASN A 44 5.19 -5.64 5.68
CA ASN A 44 5.85 -5.00 6.81
C ASN A 44 6.23 -3.55 6.53
N PHE A 45 6.54 -3.20 5.27
CA PHE A 45 6.75 -1.81 4.86
C PHE A 45 5.47 -0.99 5.02
N TYR A 46 4.34 -1.41 4.42
CA TYR A 46 3.10 -0.63 4.47
C TYR A 46 2.48 -0.56 5.87
N LYS A 47 2.59 -1.62 6.68
CA LYS A 47 2.15 -1.60 8.09
C LYS A 47 2.82 -0.51 8.93
N LYS A 48 4.05 -0.11 8.61
CA LYS A 48 4.74 1.02 9.28
C LYS A 48 4.12 2.38 8.96
N TYR A 49 3.31 2.45 7.92
CA TYR A 49 2.60 3.66 7.48
C TYR A 49 1.10 3.53 7.74
N ASP A 50 0.69 2.79 8.76
CA ASP A 50 -0.70 2.65 9.21
C ASP A 50 -1.65 2.04 8.16
N PHE A 51 -1.11 1.26 7.21
CA PHE A 51 -1.92 0.42 6.36
C PHE A 51 -2.27 -0.88 7.07
N GLU A 52 -3.56 -1.22 7.05
CA GLU A 52 -4.11 -2.43 7.65
C GLU A 52 -4.62 -3.38 6.56
N ILE A 53 -4.56 -4.69 6.80
CA ILE A 53 -5.16 -5.67 5.89
C ILE A 53 -6.67 -5.65 6.12
N VAL A 54 -7.44 -5.27 5.10
CA VAL A 54 -8.90 -5.18 5.18
C VAL A 54 -9.61 -6.33 4.47
N ALA A 55 -8.93 -7.00 3.54
CA ALA A 55 -9.45 -8.16 2.82
C ALA A 55 -8.33 -9.00 2.21
N THR A 56 -8.69 -10.21 1.77
CA THR A 56 -7.86 -11.06 0.90
C THR A 56 -8.66 -11.37 -0.36
N VAL A 57 -8.05 -11.16 -1.52
CA VAL A 57 -8.63 -11.48 -2.83
C VAL A 57 -7.94 -12.72 -3.37
N GLU A 58 -8.68 -13.83 -3.38
CA GLU A 58 -8.22 -15.10 -3.94
C GLU A 58 -8.10 -14.98 -5.47
N GLY A 59 -7.04 -15.56 -6.04
CA GLY A 59 -6.87 -15.59 -7.49
C GLY A 59 -6.62 -14.22 -8.15
N TYR A 60 -6.28 -13.18 -7.38
CA TYR A 60 -6.07 -11.82 -7.89
C TYR A 60 -5.04 -11.77 -9.03
N TYR A 61 -3.90 -12.43 -8.85
CA TYR A 61 -2.86 -12.54 -9.86
C TYR A 61 -3.02 -13.81 -10.71
N LYS A 62 -3.30 -13.64 -12.00
CA LYS A 62 -3.60 -14.76 -12.92
C LYS A 62 -2.39 -15.59 -13.38
N LYS A 63 -1.16 -15.08 -13.21
CA LYS A 63 0.04 -15.62 -13.87
C LYS A 63 1.18 -15.99 -12.90
N ILE A 64 1.01 -15.76 -11.61
CA ILE A 64 2.04 -15.99 -10.60
C ILE A 64 1.43 -16.74 -9.41
N SER A 65 2.29 -17.47 -8.67
CA SER A 65 1.91 -18.22 -7.47
C SER A 65 2.71 -17.70 -6.26
N PRO A 66 2.09 -17.51 -5.08
CA PRO A 66 0.65 -17.63 -4.82
C PRO A 66 -0.15 -16.54 -5.57
N SER A 67 -1.36 -16.88 -6.02
CA SER A 67 -2.19 -15.97 -6.83
C SER A 67 -2.88 -14.89 -6.00
N ASP A 68 -2.91 -15.06 -4.68
CA ASP A 68 -3.79 -14.26 -3.82
C ASP A 68 -3.11 -12.94 -3.45
N ALA A 69 -3.95 -11.93 -3.17
CA ALA A 69 -3.48 -10.62 -2.73
C ALA A 69 -4.21 -10.17 -1.46
N TYR A 70 -3.47 -9.63 -0.50
CA TYR A 70 -4.04 -8.82 0.56
C TYR A 70 -4.42 -7.43 0.02
N VAL A 71 -5.60 -6.97 0.37
CA VAL A 71 -5.99 -5.56 0.23
C VAL A 71 -5.54 -4.85 1.50
N LEU A 72 -4.62 -3.92 1.34
CA LEU A 72 -4.16 -3.05 2.42
C LEU A 72 -4.83 -1.69 2.26
N SER A 73 -5.30 -1.12 3.36
CA SER A 73 -5.94 0.18 3.37
C SER A 73 -5.47 1.05 4.52
N ARG A 74 -5.37 2.36 4.26
CA ARG A 74 -5.13 3.41 5.23
C ARG A 74 -6.21 4.48 5.07
N LYS A 75 -6.91 4.79 6.15
CA LYS A 75 -7.83 5.93 6.21
C LYS A 75 -7.04 7.25 6.32
N LEU A 76 -7.53 8.29 5.65
CA LEU A 76 -6.91 9.62 5.61
C LEU A 76 -7.63 10.63 6.51
#